data_AF-A0A3C0NLG8-F1
#
_entry.id   AF-A0A3C0NLG8-F1
#
_cell.length_a   1.000
_cell.length_b   1.000
_cell.length_c   1.000
_cell.angle_alpha   90.00
_cell.angle_beta   90.00
_cell.angle_gamma   90.00
#
_symmetry.space_group_name_H-M   'P 1'
#
loop_
_entity.id
_entity.type
_entity.pdbx_description
1 polymer ?
#
loop_
_entity_poly.entity_id
_entity_poly.type
_entity_poly.pdbx_seq_one_letter_code
_entity_poly.pdbx_strand_id
1 'polypeptide(L)'
;MNLVNTPKSSHTMLYKAYKKLAEQIGAPESRVHDLRHTFAVLSLQNGDPIKTVQDNLGHATAAFTLDVYGHTSEKMKEDSAARMQAYIENMA
;
A
#
# COMPACT_ATOMS: atom_id res chain seq x y z
N MET A 1 25.59 28.51 26.60
CA MET A 1 24.48 27.60 26.93
C MET A 1 23.47 27.65 25.78
N ASN A 2 23.64 26.82 24.74
CA ASN A 2 22.74 26.80 23.58
C ASN A 2 21.90 25.53 23.61
N LEU A 3 20.70 25.62 24.19
CA LEU A 3 19.66 24.62 23.96
C LEU A 3 18.93 25.00 22.68
N VAL A 4 19.47 24.57 21.54
CA VAL A 4 18.72 24.60 20.28
C VAL A 4 17.67 23.50 20.38
N ASN A 5 16.54 23.82 21.02
CA ASN A 5 15.36 22.97 21.04
C ASN A 5 14.72 23.06 19.65
N THR A 6 15.29 22.34 18.69
CA THR A 6 14.64 22.13 17.40
C THR A 6 13.37 21.32 17.64
N PRO A 7 12.20 21.74 17.15
CA PRO A 7 11.02 20.92 17.23
C PRO A 7 11.34 19.61 16.49
N LYS A 8 11.35 18.48 17.21
CA LYS A 8 11.51 17.16 16.58
C LYS A 8 10.40 17.06 15.54
N SER A 9 10.77 17.08 14.27
CA SER A 9 9.82 16.95 13.18
C SER A 9 8.96 15.71 13.43
N SER A 10 7.64 15.84 13.29
CA SER A 10 6.66 14.77 13.53
C SER A 10 7.08 13.41 12.94
N HIS A 11 7.72 13.45 11.78
CA HIS A 11 8.30 12.30 11.07
C HIS A 11 9.31 11.48 11.90
N THR A 12 10.17 12.13 12.68
CA THR A 12 11.22 11.45 13.46
C THR A 12 10.62 10.66 14.64
N MET A 13 9.53 11.17 15.22
CA MET A 13 8.85 10.50 16.34
C MET A 13 8.10 9.26 15.85
N LEU A 14 7.35 9.39 14.74
CA LEU A 14 6.63 8.28 14.13
C LEU A 14 7.57 7.16 13.70
N TYR A 15 8.69 7.50 13.04
CA TYR A 15 9.68 6.51 12.62
C TYR A 15 10.24 5.71 13.81
N LYS A 16 10.59 6.39 14.92
CA LYS A 16 11.12 5.74 16.12
C LYS A 16 10.09 4.86 16.80
N ALA A 17 8.85 5.33 16.92
CA ALA A 17 7.75 4.55 17.49
C ALA A 17 7.47 3.30 16.66
N TYR A 18 7.43 3.44 15.33
CA TYR A 18 7.25 2.33 14.41
C TYR A 18 8.37 1.29 14.52
N LYS A 19 9.64 1.72 14.50
CA LYS A 19 10.79 0.81 14.61
C LYS A 19 10.78 0.01 15.90
N LYS A 20 10.43 0.64 17.02
CA LYS A 20 10.26 -0.05 18.31
C LYS A 20 9.18 -1.14 18.23
N LEU A 21 8.05 -0.84 17.60
CA LEU A 21 6.98 -1.83 17.42
C LEU A 21 7.43 -2.96 16.47
N ALA A 22 8.10 -2.61 15.38
CA ALA A 22 8.62 -3.55 14.39
C ALA A 22 9.61 -4.55 15.03
N GLU A 23 10.48 -4.09 15.92
CA GLU A 23 11.36 -4.94 16.74
C GLU A 23 10.56 -5.89 17.65
N GLN A 24 9.53 -5.37 18.33
CA GLN A 24 8.69 -6.17 19.24
C GLN A 24 7.92 -7.30 18.53
N ILE A 25 7.54 -7.11 17.27
CA ILE A 25 6.85 -8.12 16.46
C ILE A 25 7.82 -9.01 15.65
N GLY A 26 9.13 -8.87 15.85
CA GLY A 26 10.14 -9.68 15.15
C GLY A 26 10.37 -9.30 13.68
N ALA A 27 10.00 -8.08 13.27
CA ALA A 27 10.18 -7.55 11.92
C ALA A 27 11.11 -6.31 11.91
N PRO A 28 12.36 -6.41 12.41
CA PRO A 28 13.23 -5.25 12.59
C PRO A 28 13.55 -4.54 11.27
N GLU A 29 13.58 -5.24 10.14
CA GLU A 29 13.88 -4.64 8.83
C GLU A 29 12.69 -3.88 8.20
N SER A 30 11.50 -3.98 8.80
CA SER A 30 10.33 -3.30 8.28
C SER A 30 10.46 -1.78 8.37
N ARG A 31 10.01 -1.10 7.31
CA ARG A 31 10.03 0.35 7.16
C ARG A 31 8.59 0.87 7.18
N VAL A 32 8.41 2.12 7.61
CA VAL A 32 7.09 2.78 7.63
C VAL A 32 6.44 2.80 6.23
N HIS A 33 7.24 2.91 5.17
CA HIS A 33 6.73 2.87 3.79
C HIS A 33 6.21 1.49 3.36
N ASP A 34 6.62 0.41 4.02
CA ASP A 34 6.11 -0.93 3.70
C ASP A 34 4.63 -1.04 4.04
N LEU A 35 4.13 -0.30 5.04
CA LEU A 35 2.69 -0.17 5.32
C LEU A 35 1.91 0.37 4.12
N ARG A 36 2.49 1.35 3.41
CA ARG A 36 1.90 1.94 2.21
C ARG A 36 1.86 0.92 1.07
N HIS A 37 2.92 0.12 0.92
CA HIS A 37 2.95 -0.99 -0.05
C HIS A 37 1.90 -2.05 0.28
N THR A 38 1.81 -2.47 1.54
CA THR A 38 0.81 -3.45 1.99
C THR A 38 -0.61 -2.98 1.72
N PHE A 39 -0.92 -1.71 2.02
CA PHE A 39 -2.23 -1.12 1.70
C PHE A 39 -2.54 -1.21 0.19
N ALA A 40 -1.58 -0.83 -0.67
CA ALA A 40 -1.78 -0.84 -2.11
C ALA A 40 -2.05 -2.26 -2.65
N VAL A 41 -1.25 -3.24 -2.22
CA VAL A 41 -1.40 -4.64 -2.62
C VAL A 41 -2.76 -5.17 -2.18
N LEU A 42 -3.15 -4.97 -0.92
CA LEU A 42 -4.41 -5.49 -0.39
C LEU A 42 -5.63 -4.84 -1.05
N SER A 43 -5.63 -3.53 -1.26
CA SER A 43 -6.72 -2.85 -1.99
C SER A 43 -6.89 -3.41 -3.39
N LEU A 44 -5.80 -3.60 -4.14
CA LEU A 44 -5.85 -4.15 -5.49
C LEU A 44 -6.30 -5.61 -5.50
N GLN A 45 -5.83 -6.42 -4.55
CA GLN A 45 -6.27 -7.82 -4.39
C GLN A 45 -7.76 -7.93 -4.04
N ASN A 46 -8.31 -6.93 -3.33
CA ASN A 46 -9.74 -6.83 -3.03
C ASN A 46 -10.56 -6.28 -4.22
N GLY A 47 -9.92 -5.94 -5.33
CA GLY A 47 -10.58 -5.50 -6.55
C GLY A 47 -10.78 -3.99 -6.67
N ASP A 48 -10.15 -3.18 -5.80
CA ASP A 48 -10.23 -1.72 -5.92
C ASP A 48 -9.62 -1.27 -7.26
N PRO A 49 -10.26 -0.32 -7.97
CA PRO A 49 -9.67 0.25 -9.17
C PRO A 49 -8.32 0.91 -8.86
N ILE A 50 -7.32 0.66 -9.71
CA ILE A 50 -5.98 1.26 -9.58
C ILE A 50 -6.02 2.76 -9.34
N LYS A 51 -6.87 3.47 -10.09
CA LYS A 51 -6.92 4.93 -10.02
C LYS A 51 -7.38 5.41 -8.65
N THR A 52 -8.35 4.70 -8.08
CA THR A 52 -8.82 4.90 -6.70
C THR A 52 -7.70 4.65 -5.69
N VAL A 53 -6.94 3.56 -5.83
CA VAL A 53 -5.80 3.27 -4.95
C VAL A 53 -4.71 4.34 -5.07
N GLN A 54 -4.41 4.82 -6.28
CA GLN A 54 -3.44 5.89 -6.53
C GLN A 54 -3.86 7.22 -5.90
N ASP A 55 -5.14 7.57 -6.02
CA ASP A 55 -5.70 8.80 -5.48
C ASP A 55 -5.74 8.74 -3.94
N ASN A 56 -6.10 7.59 -3.35
CA ASN A 56 -6.04 7.34 -1.90
C ASN A 56 -4.63 7.49 -1.34
N LEU A 57 -3.61 7.11 -2.11
CA LEU A 57 -2.21 7.24 -1.73
C LEU A 57 -1.63 8.64 -1.96
N GLY A 58 -2.40 9.58 -2.53
CA GLY A 58 -1.97 10.96 -2.75
C GLY A 58 -0.89 11.09 -3.84
N HIS A 59 -1.25 10.76 -5.08
CA HIS A 59 -0.36 10.82 -6.26
C HIS A 59 0.92 9.99 -6.12
N ALA A 60 0.78 8.75 -5.61
CA ALA A 60 1.88 7.78 -5.68
C ALA A 60 2.45 7.74 -7.11
N THR A 61 3.77 7.82 -7.25
CA THR A 61 4.41 7.82 -8.57
C THR A 61 4.09 6.53 -9.32
N ALA A 62 4.09 6.61 -10.65
CA ALA A 62 3.86 5.46 -11.53
C ALA A 62 4.78 4.28 -11.18
N ALA A 63 6.01 4.54 -10.73
CA ALA A 63 6.98 3.52 -10.29
C ALA A 63 6.49 2.67 -9.10
N PHE A 64 5.92 3.29 -8.06
CA PHE A 64 5.34 2.55 -6.92
C PHE A 64 4.17 1.68 -7.37
N THR A 65 3.36 2.21 -8.29
CA THR A 65 2.21 1.50 -8.83
C THR A 65 2.64 0.31 -9.69
N LEU A 66 3.71 0.47 -10.48
CA LEU A 66 4.25 -0.56 -11.38
C LEU A 66 4.84 -1.77 -10.61
N ASP A 67 5.56 -1.50 -9.52
CA ASP A 67 6.12 -2.54 -8.63
C ASP A 67 5.02 -3.43 -8.02
N VAL A 68 3.89 -2.84 -7.64
CA VAL A 68 2.72 -3.57 -7.13
C VAL A 68 1.96 -4.29 -8.26
N TYR A 69 1.94 -3.70 -9.46
CA TYR A 69 1.27 -4.25 -10.65
C TYR A 69 1.89 -5.56 -11.14
N GLY A 70 3.21 -5.74 -11.00
CA GLY A 70 3.91 -6.92 -11.49
C GLY A 70 3.34 -8.22 -10.93
N HIS A 71 3.07 -8.29 -9.62
CA HIS A 71 2.59 -9.50 -8.95
C HIS A 71 1.06 -9.64 -8.92
N THR A 72 0.30 -8.55 -8.94
CA THR A 72 -1.15 -8.56 -8.73
C THR A 72 -1.94 -8.83 -10.03
N SER A 73 -1.30 -8.68 -11.19
CA SER A 73 -1.97 -8.67 -12.50
C SER A 73 -2.67 -9.98 -12.89
N GLU A 74 -2.10 -11.15 -12.57
CA GLU A 74 -2.71 -12.45 -12.97
C GLU A 74 -4.02 -12.72 -12.23
N LYS A 75 -4.04 -12.55 -10.90
CA LYS A 75 -5.28 -12.68 -10.12
C LYS A 75 -6.35 -11.67 -10.57
N MET A 76 -5.95 -10.44 -10.88
CA MET A 76 -6.89 -9.42 -11.37
C MET A 76 -7.48 -9.78 -12.74
N LYS A 77 -6.72 -10.43 -13.62
CA LYS A 77 -7.22 -10.93 -14.91
C LYS A 77 -8.26 -12.03 -14.70
N GLU A 78 -7.98 -12.99 -13.83
CA GLU A 78 -8.92 -14.06 -13.46
C GLU A 78 -10.21 -13.49 -12.85
N ASP A 79 -10.10 -12.59 -11.88
CA ASP A 79 -11.26 -11.94 -11.24
C ASP A 79 -12.05 -11.10 -12.26
N SER A 80 -11.37 -10.47 -13.22
CA SER A 80 -12.01 -9.74 -14.32
C SER A 80 -12.76 -10.65 -15.27
N ALA A 81 -12.18 -11.80 -15.63
CA ALA A 81 -12.84 -12.81 -16.45
C ALA A 81 -14.07 -13.40 -15.73
N ALA A 82 -13.95 -13.70 -14.43
CA ALA A 82 -15.06 -14.19 -13.61
C ALA A 82 -16.22 -13.18 -13.53
N ARG A 83 -15.93 -11.89 -13.34
CA ARG A 83 -16.97 -10.84 -13.36
C ARG A 83 -17.67 -10.74 -14.72
N MET A 84 -16.94 -10.87 -15.82
CA MET A 84 -17.53 -10.87 -17.17
C MET A 84 -18.41 -12.09 -17.40
N GLN A 85 -17.94 -13.28 -16.98
CA GLN A 85 -18.72 -14.51 -17.06
C GLN A 85 -20.04 -14.39 -16.29
N ALA A 86 -19.99 -13.94 -15.04
CA ALA A 86 -21.17 -13.73 -14.22
C ALA A 86 -22.14 -12.69 -14.83
N TYR A 87 -21.62 -11.64 -15.46
CA TYR A 87 -22.45 -10.67 -16.16
C TYR A 87 -23.18 -11.28 -17.36
N ILE A 88 -22.48 -12.09 -18.17
CA ILE A 88 -23.07 -12.80 -19.32
C ILE A 88 -24.15 -13.79 -18.86
N GLU A 89 -23.87 -14.58 -17.81
CA GLU A 89 -24.81 -15.56 -17.26
C GLU A 89 -26.08 -14.90 -16.70
N ASN A 90 -25.96 -13.74 -16.05
CA ASN A 90 -27.11 -13.00 -15.53
C ASN A 90 -27.95 -12.31 -16.63
N MET A 91 -27.44 -12.23 -17.86
CA MET A 91 -28.17 -11.68 -19.02
C MET A 91 -28.89 -12.75 -19.85
N ALA A 92 -28.57 -14.04 -19.63
CA ALA A 92 -29.17 -15.19 -20.32
C ALA A 92 -30.39 -15.73 -19.55
#